data_AF-A0A950QXZ7-F1
#
_entry.id   AF-A0A950QXZ7-F1
#
_cell.length_a   1.000
_cell.length_b   1.000
_cell.length_c   1.000
_cell.angle_alpha   90.00
_cell.angle_beta   90.00
_cell.angle_gamma   90.00
#
_symmetry.space_group_name_H-M   'P 1'
#
loop_
_entity.id
_entity.type
_entity.pdbx_description
1 polymer ?
#
loop_
_entity_poly.entity_id
_entity_poly.type
_entity_poly.pdbx_seq_one_letter_code
_entity_poly.pdbx_strand_id
1 'polypeptide(L)' 'MMPPYDAILFDFDGVLVDTEPLHFQSWCSILAESGVLLTSNFYEQHCRGVYYG' A
#
# COMPACT_ATOMS: atom_id res chain seq x y z
N MET A 1 -30.10 -0.47 -20.63
CA MET A 1 -29.67 -1.85 -20.31
C MET A 1 -29.32 -1.88 -18.84
N MET A 2 -29.68 -2.94 -18.11
CA MET A 2 -29.22 -3.10 -16.73
C MET A 2 -27.74 -3.48 -16.73
N PRO A 3 -26.93 -2.97 -15.78
CA PRO A 3 -25.54 -3.38 -15.66
C PRO A 3 -25.45 -4.90 -15.43
N PRO A 4 -24.39 -5.57 -15.94
CA PRO A 4 -24.24 -7.02 -15.84
C PRO A 4 -24.00 -7.55 -14.42
N TYR A 5 -23.96 -6.66 -13.42
CA TYR A 5 -23.71 -6.96 -12.03
C TYR A 5 -24.68 -6.17 -11.14
N ASP A 6 -25.18 -6.83 -10.10
CA ASP A 6 -26.14 -6.25 -9.15
C ASP A 6 -25.45 -5.48 -8.00
N ALA A 7 -24.15 -5.72 -7.78
CA ALA A 7 -23.36 -5.08 -6.74
C ALA A 7 -21.86 -5.03 -7.10
N ILE A 8 -21.13 -4.17 -6.40
CA ILE A 8 -19.67 -4.07 -6.47
C ILE A 8 -19.11 -4.17 -5.05
N LEU A 9 -18.09 -5.00 -4.87
CA LEU A 9 -17.33 -5.08 -3.64
C LEU A 9 -16.00 -4.35 -3.85
N PHE A 10 -15.72 -3.38 -2.98
CA PHE A 10 -14.46 -2.66 -2.97
C PHE A 10 -13.63 -3.10 -1.76
N ASP A 11 -12.33 -3.29 -1.99
CA ASP A 11 -11.35 -3.20 -0.92
C ASP A 11 -11.25 -1.74 -0.43
N PHE A 12 -10.74 -1.52 0.77
CA PHE A 12 -10.64 -0.19 1.36
C PHE A 12 -9.26 0.43 1.11
N ASP A 13 -8.21 -0.19 1.65
CA ASP A 13 -6.85 0.32 1.63
C ASP A 13 -6.24 0.22 0.22
N GLY A 14 -5.73 1.34 -0.28
CA GLY A 14 -5.18 1.44 -1.64
C GLY A 14 -6.23 1.40 -2.76
N VAL A 15 -7.53 1.28 -2.43
CA VAL A 15 -8.64 1.28 -3.42
C VAL A 15 -9.60 2.45 -3.19
N LEU A 16 -10.21 2.54 -2.01
CA LEU A 16 -11.09 3.67 -1.65
C LEU A 16 -10.30 4.82 -1.02
N VAL A 17 -9.18 4.52 -0.36
CA VAL A 17 -8.31 5.50 0.29
C VAL A 17 -6.86 5.21 -0.08
N ASP A 18 -6.11 6.27 -0.43
CA ASP A 18 -4.66 6.17 -0.65
C ASP A 18 -3.93 6.11 0.70
N THR A 19 -3.85 4.90 1.27
CA THR A 19 -3.20 4.64 2.56
C THR A 19 -1.70 4.32 2.43
N GLU A 20 -1.18 4.19 1.21
CA GLU A 20 0.23 3.87 0.96
C GLU A 20 1.23 4.86 1.57
N PRO A 21 1.04 6.19 1.48
CA PRO A 21 1.94 7.14 2.13
C PRO A 21 2.01 6.94 3.65
N LEU A 22 0.87 6.61 4.28
CA LEU A 22 0.80 6.37 5.72
C LEU A 22 1.50 5.06 6.11
N HIS A 23 1.33 4.01 5.31
CA HIS A 23 2.04 2.75 5.50
C HIS A 23 3.56 2.95 5.44
N PHE A 24 4.06 3.65 4.42
CA PHE A 24 5.49 3.96 4.30
C PHE A 24 6.03 4.75 5.50
N GLN A 25 5.32 5.79 5.93
CA GLN A 25 5.73 6.61 7.08
C GLN A 25 5.77 5.79 8.38
N SER A 26 4.79 4.91 8.59
CA SER A 26 4.73 4.04 9.76
C SER A 26 5.93 3.11 9.83
N TRP A 27 6.29 2.49 8.69
CA TRP A 27 7.47 1.64 8.58
C TRP A 27 8.78 2.41 8.81
N CYS A 28 8.91 3.61 8.23
CA CYS A 28 10.06 4.47 8.47
C CYS A 28 10.24 4.77 9.97
N SER A 29 9.16 5.09 10.67
CA SER A 29 9.18 5.42 12.10
C SER A 29 9.72 4.26 12.92
N ILE A 30 9.18 3.06 12.72
CA ILE A 30 9.51 1.88 13.54
C ILE A 30 10.93 1.37 13.22
N LEU A 31 11.33 1.36 11.95
CA LEU A 31 12.65 0.90 11.54
C LEU A 31 13.77 1.83 11.99
N ALA A 32 13.50 3.15 12.02
CA ALA A 32 14.45 4.14 12.51
C ALA A 32 14.84 3.89 13.98
N GLU A 33 13.92 3.39 14.81
CA GLU A 33 14.20 3.02 16.21
C GLU A 33 15.25 1.90 16.32
N SER A 34 15.37 1.06 15.29
CA SER A 34 16.38 0.00 15.19
C SER A 34 17.64 0.43 14.42
N GLY A 35 17.76 1.72 14.06
CA GLY A 35 18.88 2.24 13.26
C GLY A 35 18.82 1.86 11.78
N VAL A 36 17.66 1.40 11.28
CA VAL A 36 17.47 1.01 9.88
C VAL A 36 16.84 2.16 9.11
N LEU A 37 17.53 2.63 8.07
CA LEU A 37 16.98 3.60 7.13
C LEU A 37 16.23 2.88 6.01
N LEU A 38 14.91 3.01 6.00
CA LEU A 38 14.06 2.54 4.90
C LEU A 38 13.96 3.62 3.82
N THR A 39 14.31 3.29 2.58
CA THR A 39 14.16 4.20 1.44
C THR A 39 12.85 3.92 0.71
N SER A 40 12.28 4.94 0.05
CA SER A 40 11.06 4.77 -0.75
C SER A 40 11.25 3.77 -1.88
N ASN A 41 12.41 3.80 -2.54
CA ASN A 41 12.73 2.87 -3.63
C ASN A 41 12.73 1.41 -3.15
N PHE A 42 13.33 1.13 -1.99
CA PHE A 42 13.31 -0.21 -1.40
C PHE A 42 11.88 -0.63 -1.02
N TYR A 43 11.13 0.27 -0.39
CA TYR A 43 9.75 0.02 0.00
C TYR A 43 8.84 -0.28 -1.20
N GLU A 44 8.95 0.50 -2.27
CA GLU A 44 8.18 0.32 -3.51
C GLU A 44 8.48 -1.02 -4.19
N GLN A 45 9.74 -1.46 -4.19
CA GLN A 45 10.16 -2.70 -4.86
C GLN A 45 9.91 -3.97 -4.05
N HIS A 46 9.93 -3.89 -2.73
CA HIS A 46 9.97 -5.08 -1.87
C HIS A 46 8.86 -5.16 -0.83
N CYS A 47 8.20 -4.04 -0.50
CA CYS A 47 7.22 -3.98 0.60
C CYS A 47 5.79 -3.68 0.13
N ARG A 48 5.60 -3.03 -1.02
CA ARG A 48 4.27 -2.60 -1.51
C ARG A 48 3.35 -3.72 -1.98
N GLY A 49 3.80 -4.98 -1.95
CA GLY A 49 3.00 -6.14 -2.36
C GLY A 49 2.61 -6.16 -3.84
N VAL A 50 3.18 -5.28 -4.67
CA VAL A 50 2.90 -5.21 -6.11
C VAL A 50 3.76 -6.26 -6.82
N TYR A 51 3.13 -7.33 -7.30
CA TYR A 51 3.79 -8.32 -8.15
C TYR A 51 3.90 -7.78 -9.58
N TYR A 52 5.12 -7.44 -10.01
CA TYR A 52 5.43 -7.18 -11.41
C TYR A 52 5.84 -8.50 -12.09
N GLY A 53 4.86 -9.34 -12.41
CA GLY A 53 5.07 -10.51 -13.28
C GLY A 53 4.16 -10.48 -14.49
#